data_AF-A0A024S2B0-F1
#
_entry.id   AF-A0A024S2B0-F1
#
_cell.length_a   1.000
_cell.length_b   1.000
_cell.length_c   1.000
_cell.angle_alpha   90.00
_cell.angle_beta   90.00
_cell.angle_gamma   90.00
#
_symmetry.space_group_name_H-M   'P 1'
#
loop_
_entity.id
_entity.type
_entity.pdbx_description
1 polymer ?
#
loop_
_entity_poly.entity_id
_entity_poly.type
_entity_poly.pdbx_seq_one_letter_code
_entity_poly.pdbx_strand_id
1 'polypeptide(L)'
;MCGQASKVAHNLSLVAFIHPSSEQELENGSASASSKLSPLKTCQNLLRAYGSCKSEKLGLSVDQELLWEMIHQHQEWIYAKARRGFSSCTWELLSAAQAVAVYVLLRIKLGQNSRAFPNGDIALLYTLGAIFRRLQVEGTLDVSQHPQGDWKQWVFCESFVRVAAVYFTLNAVISMEIGLPCNSPLDWDTEGMLLPASKASWSAQSVDDWKRRTSTLSSYKQLKWKDLLASTSLEDCPVEEWRESSDEMGLLVTMAMTLRAQLLREAVQAGSIPSKKLSASCSR
;
A
#
# COMPACT_ATOMS: atom_id res chain seq x y z
N MET A 1 -2.38 2.56 -11.34
CA MET A 1 -1.67 3.54 -10.51
C MET A 1 -2.19 4.96 -10.74
N CYS A 2 -2.39 5.36 -12.00
CA CYS A 2 -2.88 6.70 -12.36
C CYS A 2 -4.22 7.09 -11.71
N GLY A 3 -5.16 6.14 -11.55
CA GLY A 3 -6.43 6.40 -10.85
C GLY A 3 -6.24 6.79 -9.38
N GLN A 4 -5.44 6.02 -8.64
CA GLN A 4 -5.08 6.31 -7.24
C GLN A 4 -4.30 7.63 -7.10
N ALA A 5 -3.37 7.87 -8.03
CA ALA A 5 -2.61 9.13 -8.11
C ALA A 5 -3.51 10.34 -8.40
N SER A 6 -4.57 10.17 -9.20
CA SER A 6 -5.58 11.21 -9.43
C SER A 6 -6.41 11.47 -8.18
N LYS A 7 -6.82 10.42 -7.45
CA LYS A 7 -7.62 10.55 -6.23
C LYS A 7 -6.87 11.26 -5.12
N VAL A 8 -5.57 11.00 -4.94
CA VAL A 8 -4.71 11.76 -4.02
C VAL A 8 -4.82 13.26 -4.23
N ALA A 9 -4.92 13.68 -5.49
CA ALA A 9 -4.96 15.08 -5.85
C ALA A 9 -6.33 15.76 -5.63
N HIS A 10 -7.42 14.98 -5.48
CA HIS A 10 -8.78 15.50 -5.35
C HIS A 10 -9.39 15.24 -3.97
N ASN A 11 -9.26 14.01 -3.45
CA ASN A 11 -9.77 13.64 -2.15
C ASN A 11 -9.07 12.36 -1.63
N LEU A 12 -8.30 12.51 -0.55
CA LEU A 12 -7.61 11.40 0.10
C LEU A 12 -8.55 10.35 0.69
N SER A 13 -9.80 10.68 1.00
CA SER A 13 -10.77 9.68 1.47
C SER A 13 -11.17 8.67 0.38
N LEU A 14 -10.78 8.92 -0.87
CA LEU A 14 -11.07 8.06 -2.01
C LEU A 14 -9.92 7.11 -2.36
N VAL A 15 -8.72 7.32 -1.78
CA VAL A 15 -7.60 6.42 -2.06
C VAL A 15 -7.86 5.06 -1.42
N ALA A 16 -7.60 4.01 -2.17
CA ALA A 16 -8.06 2.66 -1.85
C ALA A 16 -7.20 1.96 -0.80
N PHE A 17 -6.39 2.69 -0.02
CA PHE A 17 -5.58 2.18 1.09
C PHE A 17 -5.76 2.98 2.39
N ILE A 18 -6.69 3.94 2.41
CA ILE A 18 -7.10 4.68 3.62
C ILE A 18 -8.55 4.30 3.90
N HIS A 19 -8.78 3.58 5.00
CA HIS A 19 -10.13 3.25 5.44
C HIS A 19 -10.71 4.42 6.26
N PRO A 20 -12.00 4.77 6.11
CA PRO A 20 -12.62 5.83 6.90
C PRO A 20 -12.47 5.65 8.41
N SER A 21 -12.49 4.40 8.89
CA SER A 21 -12.32 4.09 10.32
C SER A 21 -10.88 4.21 10.82
N SER A 22 -9.86 4.28 9.95
CA SER A 22 -8.46 4.32 10.39
C SER A 22 -8.12 5.54 11.24
N GLU A 23 -8.72 6.70 10.97
CA GLU A 23 -8.49 7.92 11.79
C GLU A 23 -9.16 7.82 13.15
N GLN A 24 -10.40 7.33 13.20
CA GLN A 24 -11.12 7.12 14.46
C GLN A 24 -10.38 6.17 15.39
N GLU A 25 -9.80 5.09 14.84
CA GLU A 25 -9.04 4.13 15.64
C GLU A 25 -7.72 4.69 16.18
N LEU A 26 -7.08 5.58 15.43
CA LEU A 26 -5.88 6.29 15.90
C LEU A 26 -6.20 7.25 17.04
N GLU A 27 -7.33 7.97 16.96
CA GLU A 27 -7.80 8.88 18.01
C GLU A 27 -8.18 8.11 19.28
N ASN A 28 -8.94 7.02 19.14
CA ASN A 28 -9.37 6.15 20.24
C ASN A 28 -8.21 5.43 20.95
N GLY A 29 -7.12 5.12 20.23
CA GLY A 29 -5.91 4.51 20.79
C GLY A 29 -5.01 5.49 21.55
N SER A 30 -5.32 6.79 21.56
CA SER A 30 -4.54 7.80 22.28
C SER A 30 -5.11 8.04 23.69
N ALA A 31 -4.32 7.71 24.72
CA ALA A 31 -4.68 7.97 26.11
C ALA A 31 -4.69 9.47 26.47
N SER A 32 -4.31 10.37 25.55
CA SER A 32 -4.40 11.82 25.70
C SER A 32 -4.74 12.50 24.37
N ALA A 33 -5.86 13.21 24.35
CA ALA A 33 -6.42 13.89 23.17
C ALA A 33 -5.54 15.03 22.59
N SER A 34 -4.40 15.35 23.20
CA SER A 34 -3.60 16.53 22.86
C SER A 34 -2.18 16.28 22.32
N SER A 35 -1.68 15.03 22.20
CA SER A 35 -0.22 14.83 22.03
C SER A 35 0.26 13.87 20.94
N LYS A 36 -0.60 13.25 20.12
CA LYS A 36 -0.14 12.38 19.02
C LYS A 36 -0.57 12.95 17.68
N LEU A 37 0.30 13.75 17.06
CA LEU A 37 0.12 14.21 15.68
C LEU A 37 0.02 12.98 14.75
N SER A 38 -1.13 12.80 14.12
CA SER A 38 -1.33 11.83 13.05
C SER A 38 -0.54 12.25 11.80
N PRO A 39 0.43 11.45 11.33
CA PRO A 39 1.13 11.74 10.07
C PRO A 39 0.17 11.89 8.90
N LEU A 40 -0.87 11.05 8.81
CA LEU A 40 -1.86 11.16 7.75
C LEU A 40 -2.66 12.47 7.82
N LYS A 41 -3.03 12.91 9.03
CA LYS A 41 -3.75 14.19 9.19
C LYS A 41 -2.91 15.39 8.78
N THR A 42 -1.62 15.38 9.12
CA THR A 42 -0.67 16.39 8.66
C THR A 42 -0.55 16.38 7.13
N CYS A 43 -0.48 15.20 6.51
CA CYS A 43 -0.50 15.04 5.06
C CYS A 43 -1.76 15.65 4.42
N GLN A 44 -2.95 15.32 4.95
CA GLN A 44 -4.21 15.90 4.48
C GLN A 44 -4.25 17.42 4.58
N ASN A 45 -3.76 17.97 5.69
CA ASN A 45 -3.72 19.42 5.90
C ASN A 45 -2.78 20.11 4.92
N LEU A 46 -1.61 19.52 4.65
CA LEU A 46 -0.69 20.00 3.62
C LEU A 46 -1.37 19.99 2.24
N LEU A 47 -1.94 18.87 1.81
CA LEU A 47 -2.58 18.82 0.48
C LEU A 47 -3.78 19.77 0.38
N ARG A 48 -4.56 19.96 1.46
CA ARG A 48 -5.67 20.92 1.48
C ARG A 48 -5.19 22.36 1.37
N ALA A 49 -4.13 22.72 2.09
CA ALA A 49 -3.57 24.09 2.08
C ALA A 49 -3.03 24.48 0.70
N TYR A 50 -2.42 23.52 -0.01
CA TYR A 50 -1.79 23.76 -1.31
C TYR A 50 -2.70 23.40 -2.51
N GLY A 51 -3.85 22.76 -2.26
CA GLY A 51 -4.72 22.17 -3.28
C GLY A 51 -6.07 22.86 -3.50
N SER A 52 -6.26 24.12 -3.10
CA SER A 52 -7.56 24.81 -3.08
C SER A 52 -8.49 24.47 -4.28
N CYS A 53 -9.51 23.69 -3.95
CA CYS A 53 -10.60 23.16 -4.78
C CYS A 53 -11.33 24.24 -5.60
N LYS A 54 -11.28 24.15 -6.94
CA LYS A 54 -12.41 24.48 -7.88
C LYS A 54 -12.08 24.35 -9.38
N SER A 55 -11.09 23.56 -9.80
CA SER A 55 -10.86 23.34 -11.23
C SER A 55 -10.76 21.85 -11.53
N GLU A 56 -11.51 21.40 -12.53
CA GLU A 56 -11.46 20.04 -13.09
C GLU A 56 -10.07 19.68 -13.65
N LYS A 57 -9.20 20.69 -13.79
CA LYS A 57 -7.76 20.50 -13.89
C LYS A 57 -7.15 20.80 -12.53
N LEU A 58 -6.34 19.88 -12.01
CA LEU A 58 -5.45 20.14 -10.89
C LEU A 58 -4.45 21.26 -11.28
N GLY A 59 -4.89 22.50 -11.23
CA GLY A 59 -4.00 23.64 -11.12
C GLY A 59 -3.58 23.70 -9.67
N LEU A 60 -2.58 22.90 -9.27
CA LEU A 60 -1.75 23.28 -8.14
C LEU A 60 -1.22 24.68 -8.51
N SER A 61 -1.89 25.71 -8.03
CA SER A 61 -1.60 27.11 -8.37
C SER A 61 -0.44 27.67 -7.53
N VAL A 62 -0.08 26.93 -6.48
CA VAL A 62 1.06 27.21 -5.61
C VAL A 62 2.33 26.67 -6.26
N ASP A 63 3.44 27.39 -6.06
CA ASP A 63 4.78 26.92 -6.39
C ASP A 63 4.98 25.50 -5.88
N GLN A 64 5.18 24.57 -6.82
CA GLN A 64 5.39 23.16 -6.51
C GLN A 64 6.61 22.98 -5.61
N GLU A 65 7.58 23.90 -5.65
CA GLU A 65 8.77 23.83 -4.81
C GLU A 65 8.45 23.96 -3.31
N LEU A 66 7.58 24.90 -2.92
CA LEU A 66 7.17 25.08 -1.52
C LEU A 66 6.38 23.87 -1.00
N LEU A 67 5.48 23.32 -1.82
CA LEU A 67 4.76 22.10 -1.46
C LEU A 67 5.73 20.94 -1.22
N TRP A 68 6.70 20.76 -2.13
CA TRP A 68 7.69 19.69 -2.00
C TRP A 68 8.64 19.90 -0.82
N GLU A 69 8.97 21.14 -0.47
CA GLU A 69 9.72 21.44 0.76
C GLU A 69 8.96 20.99 2.00
N MET A 70 7.68 21.31 2.10
CA MET A 70 6.85 20.88 3.24
C MET A 70 6.66 19.37 3.28
N ILE A 71 6.48 18.72 2.12
CA ILE A 71 6.40 17.26 2.02
C ILE A 71 7.71 16.62 2.49
N HIS A 72 8.86 17.16 2.07
CA HIS A 72 10.17 16.65 2.46
C HIS A 72 10.40 16.79 3.97
N GLN A 73 10.15 17.98 4.54
CA GLN A 73 10.24 18.19 5.99
C GLN A 73 9.37 17.20 6.78
N HIS A 74 8.15 16.95 6.29
CA HIS A 74 7.25 16.01 6.93
C HIS A 74 7.69 14.55 6.75
N GLN A 75 8.20 14.15 5.58
CA GLN A 75 8.77 12.83 5.36
C GLN A 75 9.99 12.59 6.28
N GLU A 76 10.88 13.56 6.43
CA GLU A 76 12.03 13.46 7.33
C GLU A 76 11.60 13.30 8.79
N TRP A 77 10.57 14.06 9.21
CA TRP A 77 9.96 13.89 10.52
C TRP A 77 9.37 12.48 10.70
N ILE A 78 8.63 11.97 9.70
CA ILE A 78 8.09 10.60 9.70
C ILE A 78 9.22 9.59 9.83
N TYR A 79 10.29 9.73 9.04
CA TYR A 79 11.42 8.80 9.05
C TYR A 79 12.13 8.78 10.42
N ALA A 80 12.40 9.96 11.00
CA ALA A 80 12.99 10.07 12.33
C ALA A 80 12.11 9.41 13.41
N LYS A 81 10.79 9.67 13.37
CA LYS A 81 9.80 9.04 14.24
C LYS A 81 9.73 7.52 14.03
N ALA A 82 9.73 7.05 12.79
CA ALA A 82 9.71 5.62 12.45
C ALA A 82 10.92 4.87 13.00
N ARG A 83 12.09 5.50 13.15
CA ARG A 83 13.25 4.80 13.71
C ARG A 83 13.22 4.64 15.23
N ARG A 84 12.77 5.65 15.98
CA ARG A 84 12.93 5.68 17.45
C ARG A 84 11.83 6.43 18.23
N GLY A 85 10.87 7.07 17.55
CA GLY A 85 10.01 8.09 18.17
C GLY A 85 8.51 7.88 18.08
N PHE A 86 7.99 7.00 17.20
CA PHE A 86 6.59 6.58 17.32
C PHE A 86 6.48 5.75 18.60
N SER A 87 5.42 6.00 19.37
CA SER A 87 5.08 5.13 20.49
C SER A 87 4.86 3.71 19.93
N SER A 88 4.80 2.68 20.77
CA SER A 88 4.46 1.31 20.31
C SER A 88 3.02 1.19 19.73
N CYS A 89 2.42 2.30 19.28
CA CYS A 89 1.15 2.39 18.60
C CYS A 89 1.34 2.10 17.11
N THR A 90 0.89 0.92 16.72
CA THR A 90 0.91 0.41 15.34
C THR A 90 0.10 1.29 14.38
N TRP A 91 -0.99 1.91 14.86
CA TRP A 91 -1.82 2.84 14.09
C TRP A 91 -1.08 4.13 13.70
N GLU A 92 -0.15 4.62 14.54
CA GLU A 92 0.71 5.76 14.16
C GLU A 92 1.63 5.40 12.99
N LEU A 93 2.20 4.19 13.02
CA LEU A 93 3.05 3.66 11.94
C LEU A 93 2.25 3.42 10.66
N LEU A 94 1.03 2.88 10.75
CA LEU A 94 0.16 2.72 9.59
C LEU A 94 -0.20 4.10 8.99
N SER A 95 -0.54 5.07 9.83
CA SER A 95 -0.83 6.44 9.41
C SER A 95 0.37 7.10 8.71
N ALA A 96 1.59 6.85 9.22
CA ALA A 96 2.84 7.25 8.56
C ALA A 96 3.02 6.58 7.20
N ALA A 97 2.80 5.26 7.10
CA ALA A 97 2.92 4.53 5.84
C ALA A 97 1.93 5.05 4.79
N GLN A 98 0.68 5.31 5.19
CA GLN A 98 -0.35 5.89 4.34
C GLN A 98 0.04 7.29 3.85
N ALA A 99 0.53 8.16 4.74
CA ALA A 99 0.99 9.51 4.37
C ALA A 99 2.13 9.47 3.34
N VAL A 100 3.12 8.59 3.54
CA VAL A 100 4.24 8.45 2.60
C VAL A 100 3.77 7.87 1.26
N ALA A 101 2.87 6.88 1.26
CA ALA A 101 2.30 6.33 0.03
C ALA A 101 1.50 7.36 -0.77
N VAL A 102 0.80 8.28 -0.08
CA VAL A 102 0.15 9.43 -0.71
C VAL A 102 1.15 10.33 -1.42
N TYR A 103 2.29 10.66 -0.78
CA TYR A 103 3.32 11.47 -1.42
C TYR A 103 3.99 10.77 -2.59
N VAL A 104 4.19 9.46 -2.52
CA VAL A 104 4.68 8.65 -3.66
C VAL A 104 3.70 8.75 -4.84
N LEU A 105 2.39 8.60 -4.59
CA LEU A 105 1.38 8.74 -5.62
C LEU A 105 1.30 10.17 -6.19
N LEU A 106 1.46 11.19 -5.34
CA LEU A 106 1.55 12.58 -5.77
C LEU A 106 2.79 12.82 -6.64
N ARG A 107 3.95 12.24 -6.29
CA ARG A 107 5.15 12.28 -7.13
C ARG A 107 4.87 11.69 -8.51
N ILE A 108 4.25 10.53 -8.58
CA ILE A 108 3.88 9.88 -9.86
C ILE A 108 2.94 10.77 -10.68
N LYS A 109 1.97 11.44 -10.03
CA LYS A 109 1.02 12.32 -10.72
C LYS A 109 1.69 13.56 -11.31
N LEU A 110 2.60 14.19 -10.55
CA LEU A 110 3.24 15.45 -10.94
C LEU A 110 4.46 15.25 -11.83
N GLY A 111 5.08 14.07 -11.81
CA GLY A 111 6.11 13.66 -12.78
C GLY A 111 7.47 14.37 -12.65
N GLN A 112 7.60 15.39 -11.80
CA GLN A 112 8.84 16.17 -11.67
C GLN A 112 9.31 16.25 -10.21
N ASN A 113 10.61 16.04 -9.97
CA ASN A 113 11.24 16.32 -8.67
C ASN A 113 11.39 17.83 -8.51
N SER A 114 11.22 18.32 -7.28
CA SER A 114 11.63 19.68 -6.93
C SER A 114 13.15 19.81 -7.15
N ARG A 115 13.59 20.96 -7.66
CA ARG A 115 15.03 21.24 -7.86
C ARG A 115 15.81 21.19 -6.56
N ALA A 116 15.17 21.58 -5.45
CA ALA A 116 15.76 21.50 -4.12
C ALA A 116 15.89 20.05 -3.60
N PHE A 117 15.09 19.12 -4.14
CA PHE A 117 15.00 17.73 -3.67
C PHE A 117 15.02 16.75 -4.86
N PRO A 118 16.13 16.65 -5.59
CA PRO A 118 16.22 15.87 -6.84
C PRO A 118 16.05 14.36 -6.63
N ASN A 119 16.23 13.86 -5.40
CA ASN A 119 16.11 12.44 -5.03
C ASN A 119 14.92 12.19 -4.07
N GLY A 120 13.87 13.03 -4.13
CA GLY A 120 12.74 12.94 -3.19
C GLY A 120 11.97 11.62 -3.27
N ASP A 121 11.92 10.98 -4.45
CA ASP A 121 11.39 9.64 -4.67
C ASP A 121 12.14 8.56 -3.88
N ILE A 122 13.47 8.62 -3.89
CA ILE A 122 14.34 7.73 -3.11
C ILE A 122 14.03 7.86 -1.61
N ALA A 123 13.96 9.10 -1.11
CA ALA A 123 13.70 9.37 0.31
C ALA A 123 12.32 8.87 0.76
N LEU A 124 11.29 9.07 -0.07
CA LEU A 124 9.93 8.59 0.18
C LEU A 124 9.89 7.06 0.26
N LEU A 125 10.47 6.37 -0.72
CA LEU A 125 10.46 4.90 -0.78
C LEU A 125 11.30 4.29 0.35
N TYR A 126 12.45 4.89 0.66
CA TYR A 126 13.27 4.46 1.78
C TYR A 126 12.55 4.60 3.12
N THR A 127 11.81 5.70 3.31
CA THR A 127 10.99 5.92 4.50
C THR A 127 9.89 4.88 4.61
N LEU A 128 9.20 4.57 3.51
CA LEU A 128 8.14 3.56 3.49
C LEU A 128 8.70 2.17 3.84
N GLY A 129 9.84 1.79 3.26
CA GLY A 129 10.53 0.55 3.60
C GLY A 129 10.98 0.48 5.08
N ALA A 130 11.43 1.60 5.66
CA ALA A 130 11.78 1.67 7.07
C ALA A 130 10.57 1.45 7.99
N ILE A 131 9.40 2.00 7.64
CA ILE A 131 8.16 1.79 8.38
C ILE A 131 7.73 0.33 8.31
N PHE A 132 7.77 -0.29 7.12
CA PHE A 132 7.40 -1.69 6.94
C PHE A 132 8.30 -2.64 7.72
N ARG A 133 9.63 -2.43 7.69
CA ARG A 133 10.56 -3.23 8.50
C ARG A 133 10.23 -3.14 9.98
N ARG A 134 9.85 -1.95 10.47
CA ARG A 134 9.47 -1.78 11.87
C ARG A 134 8.17 -2.54 12.21
N LEU A 135 7.14 -2.41 11.38
CA LEU A 135 5.88 -3.15 11.55
C LEU A 135 6.08 -4.67 11.53
N GLN A 136 7.05 -5.17 10.76
CA GLN A 136 7.42 -6.58 10.75
C GLN A 136 8.24 -7.01 11.98
N VAL A 137 9.30 -6.27 12.33
CA VAL A 137 10.22 -6.62 13.43
C VAL A 137 9.53 -6.57 14.80
N GLU A 138 8.61 -5.63 15.00
CA GLU A 138 7.85 -5.56 16.25
C GLU A 138 6.83 -6.71 16.39
N GLY A 139 6.70 -7.60 15.39
CA GLY A 139 5.77 -8.74 15.41
C GLY A 139 4.31 -8.30 15.52
N THR A 140 4.03 -7.03 15.26
CA THR A 140 2.74 -6.40 15.51
C THR A 140 1.73 -6.63 14.40
N LEU A 141 2.19 -7.15 13.25
CA LEU A 141 1.34 -7.47 12.12
C LEU A 141 1.73 -8.82 11.50
N ASP A 142 0.92 -9.84 11.78
CA ASP A 142 0.90 -11.06 10.99
C ASP A 142 0.13 -10.79 9.69
N VAL A 143 0.86 -10.60 8.59
CA VAL A 143 0.30 -10.47 7.24
C VAL A 143 0.16 -11.80 6.52
N SER A 144 0.44 -12.93 7.18
CA SER A 144 0.24 -14.24 6.57
C SER A 144 -1.25 -14.58 6.40
N GLN A 145 -2.09 -13.97 7.25
CA GLN A 145 -3.53 -14.12 7.25
C GLN A 145 -4.28 -12.89 7.77
N HIS A 146 -5.48 -12.64 7.24
CA HIS A 146 -6.39 -11.65 7.81
C HIS A 146 -6.96 -12.15 9.15
N PRO A 147 -6.98 -11.29 10.19
CA PRO A 147 -7.63 -11.56 11.46
C PRO A 147 -9.09 -11.99 11.27
N GLN A 148 -9.48 -13.06 11.97
CA GLN A 148 -10.86 -13.56 11.96
C GLN A 148 -11.61 -13.02 13.18
N GLY A 149 -12.81 -12.47 12.98
CA GLY A 149 -13.69 -12.03 14.06
C GLY A 149 -13.33 -10.68 14.72
N ASP A 150 -12.16 -10.10 14.43
CA ASP A 150 -11.79 -8.74 14.86
C ASP A 150 -11.71 -7.80 13.64
N TRP A 151 -12.79 -7.04 13.42
CA TRP A 151 -12.87 -6.11 12.30
C TRP A 151 -11.86 -4.96 12.41
N LYS A 152 -11.52 -4.51 13.61
CA LYS A 152 -10.57 -3.40 13.79
C LYS A 152 -9.17 -3.85 13.38
N GLN A 153 -8.74 -5.01 13.87
CA GLN A 153 -7.46 -5.58 13.49
C GLN A 153 -7.47 -6.01 12.00
N TRP A 154 -8.61 -6.44 11.48
CA TRP A 154 -8.80 -6.70 10.05
C TRP A 154 -8.59 -5.43 9.20
N VAL A 155 -9.22 -4.30 9.55
CA VAL A 155 -9.04 -3.01 8.86
C VAL A 155 -7.59 -2.57 8.92
N PHE A 156 -6.92 -2.76 10.06
CA PHE A 156 -5.50 -2.46 10.20
C PHE A 156 -4.64 -3.28 9.23
N CYS A 157 -4.81 -4.60 9.23
CA CYS A 157 -4.09 -5.51 8.35
C CYS A 157 -4.36 -5.23 6.87
N GLU A 158 -5.63 -5.05 6.51
CA GLU A 158 -6.03 -4.77 5.13
C GLU A 158 -5.52 -3.41 4.64
N SER A 159 -5.53 -2.39 5.49
CA SER A 159 -4.94 -1.08 5.16
C SER A 159 -3.44 -1.23 4.89
N PHE A 160 -2.73 -2.00 5.71
CA PHE A 160 -1.32 -2.29 5.47
C PHE A 160 -1.11 -3.04 4.16
N VAL A 161 -1.87 -4.11 3.88
CA VAL A 161 -1.79 -4.89 2.63
C VAL A 161 -1.97 -3.96 1.42
N ARG A 162 -2.92 -3.04 1.47
CA ARG A 162 -3.18 -2.07 0.39
C ARG A 162 -2.04 -1.05 0.23
N VAL A 163 -1.45 -0.55 1.31
CA VAL A 163 -0.27 0.34 1.23
C VAL A 163 0.95 -0.41 0.69
N ALA A 164 1.18 -1.64 1.16
CA ALA A 164 2.25 -2.50 0.69
C ALA A 164 2.08 -2.85 -0.80
N ALA A 165 0.86 -3.10 -1.25
CA ALA A 165 0.56 -3.33 -2.66
C ALA A 165 0.97 -2.15 -3.55
N VAL A 166 0.82 -0.90 -3.09
CA VAL A 166 1.35 0.28 -3.81
C VAL A 166 2.87 0.20 -3.94
N TYR A 167 3.58 -0.05 -2.83
CA TYR A 167 5.04 -0.12 -2.81
C TYR A 167 5.59 -1.22 -3.72
N PHE A 168 5.06 -2.45 -3.59
CA PHE A 168 5.56 -3.59 -4.36
C PHE A 168 5.15 -3.55 -5.83
N THR A 169 3.99 -2.97 -6.15
CA THR A 169 3.62 -2.70 -7.55
C THR A 169 4.61 -1.72 -8.19
N LEU A 170 5.03 -0.69 -7.47
CA LEU A 170 6.05 0.23 -7.98
C LEU A 170 7.39 -0.47 -8.18
N ASN A 171 7.77 -1.37 -7.28
CA ASN A 171 9.00 -2.16 -7.42
C ASN A 171 8.97 -3.12 -8.61
N ALA A 172 7.78 -3.61 -8.97
CA ALA A 172 7.60 -4.52 -10.11
C ALA A 172 7.53 -3.80 -11.46
N VAL A 173 7.03 -2.56 -11.49
CA VAL A 173 6.77 -1.80 -12.74
C VAL A 173 7.90 -0.83 -13.05
N ILE A 174 8.48 -0.22 -12.03
CA ILE A 174 9.63 0.65 -12.15
C ILE A 174 10.81 -0.23 -11.72
N SER A 175 11.85 -0.39 -12.55
CA SER A 175 13.10 -1.00 -12.10
C SER A 175 13.69 -0.11 -11.00
N MET A 176 13.21 -0.30 -9.78
CA MET A 176 13.64 0.43 -8.60
C MET A 176 14.95 -0.20 -8.12
N GLU A 177 15.98 -0.16 -8.98
CA GLU A 177 17.38 -0.17 -8.53
C GLU A 177 17.70 1.18 -7.87
N ILE A 178 16.83 1.61 -6.98
CA ILE A 178 17.15 2.66 -6.03
C ILE A 178 18.20 1.98 -5.18
N GLY A 179 19.46 2.46 -5.25
CA GLY A 179 20.66 1.91 -4.60
C GLY A 179 20.61 1.89 -3.07
N LEU A 180 19.47 1.47 -2.53
CA LEU A 180 19.20 1.18 -1.15
C LEU A 180 19.79 -0.21 -0.89
N PRO A 181 20.78 -0.32 0.01
CA PRO A 181 21.13 -1.63 0.54
C PRO A 181 19.85 -2.19 1.18
N CYS A 182 19.46 -3.42 0.81
CA CYS A 182 18.21 -4.11 1.20
C CYS A 182 16.97 -3.87 0.32
N ASN A 183 17.14 -3.66 -0.99
CA ASN A 183 16.07 -3.61 -1.99
C ASN A 183 16.08 -4.80 -2.97
N SER A 184 16.70 -5.92 -2.61
CA SER A 184 16.59 -7.11 -3.44
C SER A 184 15.12 -7.57 -3.42
N PRO A 185 14.52 -7.94 -4.55
CA PRO A 185 13.24 -8.65 -4.59
C PRO A 185 13.22 -9.92 -3.70
N LEU A 186 14.40 -10.41 -3.29
CA LEU A 186 14.59 -11.52 -2.35
C LEU A 186 14.47 -11.11 -0.88
N ASP A 187 14.56 -9.82 -0.55
CA ASP A 187 14.46 -9.31 0.83
C ASP A 187 13.00 -9.27 1.33
N TRP A 188 12.03 -9.36 0.40
CA TRP A 188 10.61 -9.31 0.69
C TRP A 188 9.89 -10.49 0.04
N ASP A 189 9.19 -11.29 0.86
CA ASP A 189 8.30 -12.35 0.38
C ASP A 189 7.02 -11.76 -0.24
N THR A 190 7.19 -11.14 -1.41
CA THR A 190 6.11 -10.55 -2.21
C THR A 190 5.10 -11.60 -2.67
N GLU A 191 5.53 -12.84 -2.86
CA GLU A 191 4.66 -13.96 -3.25
C GLU A 191 3.78 -14.45 -2.11
N GLY A 192 4.28 -14.38 -0.87
CA GLY A 192 3.55 -14.72 0.35
C GLY A 192 2.59 -13.64 0.86
N MET A 193 2.59 -12.44 0.25
CA MET A 193 1.67 -11.37 0.60
C MET A 193 0.22 -11.70 0.26
N LEU A 194 -0.70 -11.28 1.12
CA LEU A 194 -2.14 -11.34 0.87
C LEU A 194 -2.54 -10.48 -0.34
N LEU A 195 -3.50 -10.97 -1.10
CA LEU A 195 -4.24 -10.14 -2.04
C LEU A 195 -5.15 -9.17 -1.26
N PRO A 196 -5.32 -7.93 -1.76
CA PRO A 196 -6.32 -7.01 -1.23
C PRO A 196 -7.69 -7.68 -1.18
N ALA A 197 -8.42 -7.47 -0.10
CA ALA A 197 -9.76 -7.98 0.07
C ALA A 197 -10.74 -7.39 -0.95
N SER A 198 -11.89 -8.06 -1.09
CA SER A 198 -12.96 -7.61 -1.98
C SER A 198 -13.41 -6.19 -1.67
N LYS A 199 -13.95 -5.52 -2.70
CA LYS A 199 -14.55 -4.20 -2.58
C LYS A 199 -15.63 -4.16 -1.49
N ALA A 200 -16.43 -5.23 -1.39
CA ALA A 200 -17.50 -5.34 -0.41
C ALA A 200 -16.97 -5.35 1.02
N SER A 201 -15.93 -6.15 1.30
CA SER A 201 -15.29 -6.22 2.61
C SER A 201 -14.64 -4.89 2.99
N TRP A 202 -13.91 -4.27 2.06
CA TRP A 202 -13.21 -2.99 2.30
C TRP A 202 -14.15 -1.80 2.48
N SER A 203 -15.33 -1.82 1.84
CA SER A 203 -16.29 -0.71 1.93
C SER A 203 -17.16 -0.77 3.18
N ALA A 204 -17.00 -1.80 4.03
CA ALA A 204 -17.80 -1.95 5.23
C ALA A 204 -17.46 -0.85 6.25
N GLN A 205 -18.48 -0.20 6.82
CA GLN A 205 -18.27 0.91 7.75
C GLN A 205 -18.43 0.53 9.23
N SER A 206 -18.82 -0.71 9.51
CA SER A 206 -18.98 -1.23 10.87
C SER A 206 -18.75 -2.74 10.90
N VAL A 207 -18.56 -3.28 12.09
CA VAL A 207 -18.44 -4.73 12.33
C VAL A 207 -19.66 -5.49 11.78
N ASP A 208 -20.87 -4.97 11.99
CA ASP A 208 -22.11 -5.63 11.56
C ASP A 208 -22.29 -5.57 10.03
N ASP A 209 -21.91 -4.46 9.41
CA ASP A 209 -21.90 -4.31 7.95
C ASP A 209 -20.85 -5.25 7.33
N TRP A 210 -19.67 -5.32 7.93
CA TRP A 210 -18.59 -6.22 7.50
C TRP A 210 -19.04 -7.68 7.57
N LYS A 211 -19.60 -8.12 8.71
CA LYS A 211 -20.15 -9.48 8.86
C LYS A 211 -21.22 -9.78 7.83
N ARG A 212 -22.17 -8.86 7.60
CA ARG A 212 -23.25 -9.03 6.61
C ARG A 212 -22.72 -9.17 5.18
N ARG A 213 -21.72 -8.37 4.80
CA ARG A 213 -21.13 -8.38 3.46
C ARG A 213 -20.19 -9.56 3.21
N THR A 214 -19.63 -10.13 4.29
CA THR A 214 -18.70 -11.26 4.22
C THR A 214 -19.38 -12.60 4.48
N SER A 215 -20.54 -12.64 5.12
CA SER A 215 -21.25 -13.89 5.43
C SER A 215 -21.80 -14.61 4.20
N THR A 216 -21.96 -13.90 3.08
CA THR A 216 -22.40 -14.49 1.80
C THR A 216 -21.24 -14.88 0.89
N LEU A 217 -20.02 -14.47 1.22
CA LEU A 217 -18.84 -14.88 0.46
C LEU A 217 -18.51 -16.32 0.87
N SER A 218 -18.20 -17.16 -0.12
CA SER A 218 -17.60 -18.47 0.13
C SER A 218 -16.43 -18.30 1.10
N SER A 219 -16.16 -19.29 1.98
CA SER A 219 -15.12 -19.19 3.02
C SER A 219 -13.87 -18.56 2.43
N TYR A 220 -13.61 -17.28 2.74
CA TYR A 220 -12.65 -16.44 2.03
C TYR A 220 -11.31 -17.14 2.06
N LYS A 221 -10.96 -17.83 0.97
CA LYS A 221 -9.63 -18.40 0.82
C LYS A 221 -8.74 -17.18 0.71
N GLN A 222 -7.93 -16.97 1.75
CA GLN A 222 -7.04 -15.82 1.82
C GLN A 222 -5.96 -16.00 0.77
N LEU A 223 -6.23 -15.47 -0.41
CA LEU A 223 -5.35 -15.57 -1.56
C LEU A 223 -4.12 -14.72 -1.36
N LYS A 224 -3.03 -15.17 -1.96
CA LYS A 224 -1.74 -14.52 -1.97
C LYS A 224 -1.34 -14.15 -3.39
N TRP A 225 -0.35 -13.26 -3.52
CA TRP A 225 0.11 -12.80 -4.83
C TRP A 225 0.57 -13.95 -5.72
N LYS A 226 1.22 -14.97 -5.14
CA LYS A 226 1.61 -16.19 -5.88
C LYS A 226 0.44 -16.96 -6.50
N ASP A 227 -0.75 -16.87 -5.91
CA ASP A 227 -1.92 -17.58 -6.41
C ASP A 227 -2.38 -17.00 -7.75
N LEU A 228 -2.01 -15.74 -8.07
CA LEU A 228 -2.24 -15.14 -9.40
C LEU A 228 -1.31 -15.68 -10.49
N LEU A 229 -0.22 -16.37 -10.11
CA LEU A 229 0.72 -16.99 -11.05
C LEU A 229 0.39 -18.45 -11.35
N ALA A 230 -0.44 -19.08 -10.51
CA ALA A 230 -0.81 -20.48 -10.68
C ALA A 230 -1.76 -20.63 -11.87
N SER A 231 -1.39 -21.51 -12.82
CA SER A 231 -2.29 -21.94 -13.90
C SER A 231 -3.43 -22.74 -13.29
N THR A 232 -4.61 -22.13 -13.17
CA THR A 232 -5.77 -22.78 -12.54
C THR A 232 -6.53 -23.63 -13.55
N SER A 233 -6.83 -24.87 -13.15
CA SER A 233 -7.73 -25.79 -13.88
C SER A 233 -9.17 -25.28 -13.85
N LEU A 234 -9.96 -25.67 -14.85
CA LEU A 234 -11.27 -25.13 -15.23
C LEU A 234 -12.43 -25.23 -14.20
N GLU A 235 -12.23 -25.78 -13.00
CA GLU A 235 -13.31 -25.96 -12.02
C GLU A 235 -13.02 -25.16 -10.74
N ASP A 236 -13.96 -24.26 -10.39
CA ASP A 236 -13.97 -23.39 -9.21
C ASP A 236 -12.64 -22.69 -8.90
N CYS A 237 -12.33 -21.64 -9.66
CA CYS A 237 -11.13 -20.84 -9.47
C CYS A 237 -11.39 -19.68 -8.49
N PRO A 238 -10.91 -19.73 -7.23
CA PRO A 238 -11.12 -18.65 -6.27
C PRO A 238 -10.47 -17.33 -6.71
N VAL A 239 -9.47 -17.40 -7.61
CA VAL A 239 -8.83 -16.23 -8.20
C VAL A 239 -9.80 -15.46 -9.09
N GLU A 240 -10.65 -16.14 -9.87
CA GLU A 240 -11.62 -15.47 -10.74
C GLU A 240 -12.74 -14.82 -9.92
N GLU A 241 -13.27 -15.52 -8.90
CA GLU A 241 -14.22 -14.91 -7.94
C GLU A 241 -13.60 -13.68 -7.23
N TRP A 242 -12.32 -13.78 -6.85
CA TRP A 242 -11.59 -12.64 -6.31
C TRP A 242 -11.44 -11.50 -7.32
N ARG A 243 -11.13 -11.78 -8.59
CA ARG A 243 -11.04 -10.74 -9.63
C ARG A 243 -12.35 -10.00 -9.83
N GLU A 244 -13.46 -10.72 -9.86
CA GLU A 244 -14.81 -10.14 -10.03
C GLU A 244 -15.21 -9.25 -8.85
N SER A 245 -14.81 -9.62 -7.64
CA SER A 245 -15.12 -8.89 -6.40
C SER A 245 -14.08 -7.83 -6.03
N SER A 246 -12.97 -7.74 -6.77
CA SER A 246 -11.86 -6.83 -6.51
C SER A 246 -12.19 -5.37 -6.83
N ASP A 247 -11.51 -4.46 -6.12
CA ASP A 247 -11.51 -3.04 -6.47
C ASP A 247 -10.24 -2.66 -7.26
N GLU A 248 -9.96 -1.36 -7.35
CA GLU A 248 -8.80 -0.82 -8.04
C GLU A 248 -7.46 -1.35 -7.51
N MET A 249 -7.37 -1.74 -6.24
CA MET A 249 -6.15 -2.35 -5.68
C MET A 249 -5.97 -3.77 -6.19
N GLY A 250 -7.03 -4.56 -6.31
CA GLY A 250 -6.95 -5.89 -6.92
C GLY A 250 -6.52 -5.84 -8.39
N LEU A 251 -7.02 -4.85 -9.14
CA LEU A 251 -6.58 -4.61 -10.51
C LEU A 251 -5.09 -4.23 -10.58
N LEU A 252 -4.63 -3.38 -9.67
CA LEU A 252 -3.22 -2.98 -9.58
C LEU A 252 -2.29 -4.18 -9.36
N VAL A 253 -2.61 -5.02 -8.38
CA VAL A 253 -1.83 -6.23 -8.07
C VAL A 253 -1.85 -7.21 -9.24
N THR A 254 -3.00 -7.38 -9.89
CA THR A 254 -3.14 -8.21 -11.10
C THR A 254 -2.19 -7.76 -12.21
N MET A 255 -2.15 -6.46 -12.50
CA MET A 255 -1.26 -5.90 -13.52
C MET A 255 0.21 -6.11 -13.15
N ALA A 256 0.57 -5.84 -11.89
CA ALA A 256 1.95 -6.03 -11.40
C ALA A 256 2.41 -7.49 -11.55
N MET A 257 1.55 -8.44 -11.18
CA MET A 257 1.88 -9.87 -11.28
C MET A 257 1.91 -10.38 -12.72
N THR A 258 1.07 -9.82 -13.60
CA THR A 258 1.11 -10.15 -15.03
C THR A 258 2.42 -9.67 -15.68
N LEU A 259 2.85 -8.44 -15.37
CA LEU A 259 4.14 -7.90 -15.83
C LEU A 259 5.31 -8.72 -15.27
N ARG A 260 5.28 -9.04 -13.97
CA ARG A 260 6.29 -9.91 -13.36
C ARG A 260 6.36 -11.29 -14.02
N ALA A 261 5.21 -11.91 -14.28
CA ALA A 261 5.14 -13.20 -14.97
C ALA A 261 5.76 -13.13 -16.37
N GLN A 262 5.51 -12.03 -17.09
CA GLN A 262 6.11 -11.81 -18.40
C GLN A 262 7.64 -11.66 -18.31
N LEU A 263 8.15 -10.81 -17.41
CA LEU A 263 9.58 -10.63 -17.20
C LEU A 263 10.29 -11.94 -16.81
N LEU A 264 9.64 -12.75 -15.96
CA LEU A 264 10.17 -14.08 -15.60
C LEU A 264 10.23 -15.03 -16.80
N ARG A 265 9.22 -15.04 -17.67
CA ARG A 265 9.23 -15.85 -18.89
C ARG A 265 10.36 -15.42 -19.84
N GLU A 266 10.53 -14.12 -20.03
CA GLU A 266 11.60 -13.55 -20.86
C GLU A 266 12.99 -13.90 -20.30
N ALA A 267 13.18 -13.81 -18.97
CA ALA A 267 14.43 -14.19 -18.32
C ALA A 267 14.76 -15.69 -18.41
N VAL A 268 13.75 -16.57 -18.36
CA VAL A 268 13.91 -18.01 -18.58
C VAL A 268 14.26 -18.31 -20.04
N GLN A 269 13.62 -17.64 -21.00
CA GLN A 269 13.94 -17.76 -22.43
C GLN A 269 15.35 -17.25 -22.76
N ALA A 270 15.83 -16.21 -22.07
CA ALA A 270 17.18 -15.68 -22.21
C ALA A 270 18.28 -16.51 -21.51
N GLY A 271 17.92 -17.59 -20.80
CA GLY A 271 18.86 -18.46 -20.10
C GLY A 271 19.42 -17.88 -18.79
N SER A 272 18.91 -16.72 -18.34
CA SER A 272 19.36 -16.03 -17.11
C SER A 272 18.84 -16.69 -15.83
N ILE A 273 17.82 -17.54 -15.90
CA ILE A 273 17.24 -18.28 -14.77
C ILE A 273 17.04 -19.76 -15.18
N PRO A 274 17.56 -20.74 -14.42
CA PRO A 274 17.39 -22.16 -14.75
C PRO A 274 15.91 -22.58 -14.68
N SER A 275 15.41 -23.25 -15.73
CA SER A 275 13.99 -23.64 -15.92
C SER A 275 13.35 -24.49 -14.80
N LYS A 276 14.12 -25.01 -13.84
CA LYS A 276 13.63 -25.90 -12.78
C LYS A 276 12.73 -25.24 -11.72
N LYS A 277 12.57 -23.91 -11.72
CA LYS A 277 11.69 -23.22 -10.74
C LYS A 277 10.21 -23.13 -11.13
N LEU A 278 9.83 -23.49 -12.37
CA LEU A 278 8.43 -23.44 -12.81
C LEU A 278 7.63 -24.73 -12.53
N SER A 279 8.27 -25.81 -12.09
CA SER A 279 7.63 -27.13 -11.92
C SER A 279 7.53 -27.64 -10.48
N ALA A 280 7.82 -26.81 -9.47
CA ALA A 280 7.82 -27.24 -8.07
C ALA A 280 6.80 -26.46 -7.22
N SER A 281 5.51 -26.61 -7.54
CA SER A 281 4.44 -26.29 -6.55
C SER A 281 3.21 -27.22 -6.65
N CYS A 282 3.40 -28.46 -7.08
CA CYS A 282 2.41 -29.53 -6.91
C CYS A 282 3.14 -30.79 -6.47
N SER A 283 3.45 -30.91 -5.19
CA SER A 283 3.71 -32.20 -4.51
C SER A 283 3.74 -32.00 -3.00
N ARG A 284 2.67 -32.52 -2.37
CA ARG A 284 2.36 -32.68 -0.94
C ARG A 284 1.74 -31.50 -0.22
#